data_AF-A0A2D6CU02-F1
#
_entry.id   AF-A0A2D6CU02-F1
#
_cell.length_a   1.000
_cell.length_b   1.000
_cell.length_c   1.000
_cell.angle_alpha   90.00
_cell.angle_beta   90.00
_cell.angle_gamma   90.00
#
_symmetry.space_group_name_H-M   'P 1'
#
loop_
_entity.id
_entity.type
_entity.pdbx_description
1 polymer ?
#
loop_
_entity_poly.entity_id
_entity_poly.type
_entity_poly.pdbx_seq_one_letter_code
_entity_poly.pdbx_strand_id
1 'polypeptide(L)'
;MSADIQLVGVGGPHSDGARSLARITVPAIPDLVCDLWCYEDKFGVGEASAQPDGGLLFRHTHARMSDVELVTHLTPGVDHVVMRLTVTGRDEESVRSVRRVNACWQFRRSNSFGNRGHFVRDFVSRCFIYTDAGFTRLTDTRRHPDTRRPPDHEQNSPPWVQRYVPAWADHPGQPDASWGNSDDRPTCSLVGVVSRDGRHLAAWGCRTCVGIGQGWHDCLHLLPDLSLDYDPTANRIESTAILYFMPNDLAALLARYEADFAVA
;
A
#
# COMPACT_ATOMS: atom_id res chain seq x y z
N MET A 1 -4.11 -1.70 24.11
CA MET A 1 -3.86 -0.33 23.63
C MET A 1 -4.03 -0.35 22.13
N SER A 2 -4.71 0.62 21.55
CA SER A 2 -4.91 0.72 20.10
C SER A 2 -3.66 1.19 19.36
N ALA A 3 -3.66 1.01 18.04
CA ALA A 3 -2.75 1.71 17.16
C ALA A 3 -2.88 3.23 17.39
N ASP A 4 -1.75 3.94 17.37
CA ASP A 4 -1.69 5.40 17.44
C ASP A 4 -1.35 5.93 16.05
N ILE A 5 -2.15 6.88 15.57
CA ILE A 5 -2.00 7.50 14.26
C ILE A 5 -1.76 8.98 14.47
N GLN A 6 -0.58 9.44 14.05
CA GLN A 6 -0.16 10.82 14.19
C GLN A 6 0.00 11.47 12.82
N LEU A 7 -0.51 12.69 12.67
CA LEU A 7 -0.20 13.52 11.51
C LEU A 7 1.21 14.09 11.69
N VAL A 8 2.15 13.70 10.82
CA VAL A 8 3.57 14.10 10.95
C VAL A 8 3.98 15.23 10.00
N GLY A 9 3.00 15.79 9.29
CA GLY A 9 3.17 16.97 8.45
C GLY A 9 3.20 16.65 6.97
N VAL A 10 3.52 17.69 6.19
CA VAL A 10 3.42 17.68 4.73
C VAL A 10 4.84 17.82 4.14
N GLY A 11 5.45 16.72 3.69
CA GLY A 11 6.82 16.74 3.14
C GLY A 11 7.37 15.36 2.76
N GLY A 12 7.55 15.11 1.47
CA GLY A 12 7.97 13.83 0.86
C GLY A 12 9.44 13.42 1.09
N PRO A 13 9.80 12.15 0.81
CA PRO A 13 11.21 11.72 0.75
C PRO A 13 11.93 12.23 -0.51
N HIS A 14 11.19 12.81 -1.45
CA HIS A 14 11.68 13.50 -2.64
C HIS A 14 11.16 14.95 -2.59
N SER A 15 12.08 15.90 -2.63
CA SER A 15 11.96 17.29 -2.17
C SER A 15 11.09 18.25 -3.01
N ASP A 16 10.15 17.78 -3.84
CA ASP A 16 9.48 18.66 -4.82
C ASP A 16 7.97 18.84 -4.59
N GLY A 17 7.45 18.53 -3.41
CA GLY A 17 6.06 18.83 -3.07
C GLY A 17 5.62 18.43 -1.67
N ALA A 18 4.63 19.15 -1.17
CA ALA A 18 3.97 18.86 0.09
C ALA A 18 3.16 17.55 -0.08
N ARG A 19 3.64 16.43 0.52
CA ARG A 19 2.91 15.16 0.63
C ARG A 19 2.41 14.93 2.05
N SER A 20 1.14 14.58 2.23
CA SER A 20 0.54 14.27 3.52
C SER A 20 1.04 12.94 4.02
N LEU A 21 1.54 12.94 5.25
CA LEU A 21 2.08 11.77 5.92
C LEU A 21 1.29 11.44 7.18
N ALA A 22 0.67 10.26 7.20
CA ALA A 22 0.24 9.64 8.45
C ALA A 22 1.40 8.78 8.97
N ARG A 23 1.78 8.96 10.23
CA ARG A 23 2.64 8.02 10.93
C ARG A 23 1.80 7.14 11.82
N ILE A 24 1.95 5.84 11.64
CA ILE A 24 1.27 4.83 12.44
C ILE A 24 2.32 4.17 13.33
N THR A 25 2.00 4.11 14.61
CA THR A 25 2.75 3.32 15.60
C THR A 25 1.78 2.39 16.30
N VAL A 26 2.26 1.23 16.74
CA VAL A 26 1.43 0.25 17.44
C VAL A 26 2.13 -0.10 18.74
N PRO A 27 1.65 0.35 19.91
CA PRO A 27 2.34 0.14 21.19
C PRO A 27 2.62 -1.34 21.51
N ALA A 28 1.78 -2.25 21.00
CA ALA A 28 1.97 -3.68 21.17
C ALA A 28 3.12 -4.28 20.34
N ILE A 29 3.63 -3.55 19.33
CA ILE A 29 4.72 -4.00 18.47
C ILE A 29 5.92 -3.05 18.65
N PRO A 30 6.96 -3.48 19.39
CA PRO A 30 8.11 -2.64 19.68
C PRO A 30 8.76 -2.04 18.43
N ASP A 31 9.05 -0.74 18.49
CA ASP A 31 9.71 0.05 17.44
C ASP A 31 9.03 0.04 16.06
N LEU A 32 7.76 -0.37 15.98
CA LEU A 32 6.98 -0.23 14.75
C LEU A 32 6.71 1.24 14.48
N VAL A 33 7.17 1.68 13.31
CA VAL A 33 6.84 2.97 12.72
C VAL A 33 6.53 2.71 11.26
N CYS A 34 5.30 2.97 10.86
CA CYS A 34 4.90 2.92 9.47
C CYS A 34 4.45 4.30 9.01
N ASP A 35 5.14 4.81 7.99
CA ASP A 35 4.83 6.08 7.36
C ASP A 35 3.95 5.80 6.13
N LEU A 36 2.68 6.20 6.19
CA LEU A 36 1.75 6.13 5.07
C LEU A 36 1.78 7.45 4.30
N TRP A 37 2.33 7.39 3.10
CA TRP A 37 2.30 8.47 2.12
C TRP A 37 1.04 8.34 1.29
N CYS A 38 0.04 9.18 1.59
CA CYS A 38 -1.23 9.15 0.88
C CYS A 38 -1.07 9.70 -0.54
N TYR A 39 -0.97 8.78 -1.50
CA TYR A 39 -1.06 8.94 -2.95
C TYR A 39 0.13 9.63 -3.62
N GLU A 40 1.01 8.83 -4.23
CA GLU A 40 2.20 9.32 -4.92
C GLU A 40 1.96 9.81 -6.36
N ASP A 41 0.70 9.82 -6.83
CA ASP A 41 0.38 10.04 -8.24
C ASP A 41 -0.52 11.26 -8.50
N LYS A 42 -1.82 11.05 -8.69
CA LYS A 42 -2.73 11.98 -9.36
C LYS A 42 -3.42 12.95 -8.40
N PHE A 43 -3.12 12.86 -7.12
CA PHE A 43 -3.82 13.60 -6.08
C PHE A 43 -2.86 14.56 -5.40
N GLY A 44 -3.19 15.85 -5.47
CA GLY A 44 -2.56 16.86 -4.63
C GLY A 44 -3.08 16.72 -3.20
N VAL A 45 -2.22 17.04 -2.23
CA VAL A 45 -2.65 17.17 -0.84
C VAL A 45 -3.47 18.45 -0.70
N GLY A 46 -4.72 18.32 -0.25
CA GLY A 46 -5.53 19.44 0.18
C GLY A 46 -5.35 19.67 1.67
N GLU A 47 -6.09 18.92 2.48
CA GLU A 47 -6.20 19.11 3.93
C GLU A 47 -5.99 17.81 4.69
N ALA A 48 -5.50 17.92 5.92
CA ALA A 48 -5.40 16.79 6.85
C ALA A 48 -5.84 17.24 8.25
N SER A 49 -6.65 16.42 8.93
CA SER A 49 -7.15 16.75 10.26
C SER A 49 -7.26 15.51 11.15
N ALA A 50 -6.91 15.67 12.43
CA ALA A 50 -7.15 14.66 13.44
C ALA A 50 -8.66 14.55 13.76
N GLN A 51 -9.12 13.33 14.02
CA GLN A 51 -10.52 13.02 14.30
C GLN A 51 -10.73 12.69 15.78
N PRO A 52 -11.96 12.87 16.33
CA PRO A 52 -12.25 12.59 17.74
C PRO A 52 -12.02 11.13 18.17
N ASP A 53 -12.04 10.19 17.23
CA ASP A 53 -11.79 8.76 17.45
C ASP A 53 -10.28 8.40 17.43
N GLY A 54 -9.40 9.40 17.37
CA GLY A 54 -7.95 9.21 17.21
C GLY A 54 -7.53 8.91 15.77
N GLY A 55 -8.47 8.94 14.82
CA GLY A 55 -8.22 8.78 13.41
C GLY A 55 -7.66 10.03 12.72
N LEU A 56 -7.38 9.90 11.43
CA LEU A 56 -6.99 11.00 10.56
C LEU A 56 -7.90 11.04 9.34
N LEU A 57 -8.29 12.26 8.94
CA LEU A 57 -9.01 12.52 7.70
C LEU A 57 -8.10 13.31 6.76
N PHE A 58 -7.89 12.78 5.56
CA PHE A 58 -7.21 13.47 4.47
C PHE A 58 -8.20 13.81 3.37
N ARG A 59 -8.11 15.04 2.85
CA ARG A 59 -8.82 15.48 1.65
C ARG A 59 -7.79 15.78 0.57
N HIS A 60 -8.01 15.18 -0.59
CA HIS A 60 -7.14 15.31 -1.74
C HIS A 60 -7.93 15.79 -2.94
N THR A 61 -7.29 16.61 -3.77
CA THR A 61 -7.88 17.08 -5.03
C THR A 61 -7.13 16.46 -6.20
N HIS A 62 -7.85 15.96 -7.19
CA HIS A 62 -7.22 15.38 -8.37
C HIS A 62 -6.47 16.47 -9.18
N ALA A 63 -5.20 16.24 -9.47
CA ALA A 63 -4.27 17.23 -10.05
C ALA A 63 -4.69 17.77 -11.43
N ARG A 64 -5.52 17.02 -12.15
CA ARG A 64 -6.04 17.40 -13.49
C ARG A 64 -7.55 17.62 -13.55
N MET A 65 -8.29 17.31 -12.47
CA MET A 65 -9.75 17.37 -12.41
C MET A 65 -10.12 17.96 -11.06
N SER A 66 -10.13 19.29 -10.98
CA SER A 66 -10.29 19.99 -9.70
C SER A 66 -11.65 19.76 -9.03
N ASP A 67 -12.62 19.24 -9.77
CA ASP A 67 -13.93 18.82 -9.28
C ASP A 67 -13.93 17.43 -8.63
N VAL A 68 -12.85 16.65 -8.78
CA VAL A 68 -12.71 15.33 -8.18
C VAL A 68 -11.97 15.42 -6.84
N GLU A 69 -12.66 15.01 -5.79
CA GLU A 69 -12.13 14.89 -4.43
C GLU A 69 -11.96 13.42 -4.05
N LEU A 70 -10.83 13.10 -3.41
CA LEU A 70 -10.60 11.84 -2.72
C LEU A 70 -10.46 12.13 -1.23
N VAL A 71 -11.36 11.56 -0.43
CA VAL A 71 -11.29 11.59 1.03
C VAL A 71 -10.76 10.25 1.52
N THR A 72 -9.76 10.30 2.41
CA THR A 72 -9.20 9.12 3.08
C THR A 72 -9.39 9.25 4.57
N HIS A 73 -10.18 8.36 5.16
CA HIS A 73 -10.37 8.30 6.60
C HIS A 73 -9.64 7.08 7.16
N LEU A 74 -8.66 7.34 8.03
CA LEU A 74 -7.93 6.32 8.79
C LEU A 74 -8.54 6.21 10.19
N THR A 75 -9.05 5.04 10.54
CA THR A 75 -9.63 4.75 11.86
C THR A 75 -8.75 3.72 12.58
N PRO A 76 -8.17 4.04 13.76
CA PRO A 76 -7.33 3.11 14.50
C PRO A 76 -8.18 2.03 15.18
N GLY A 77 -7.73 0.79 15.07
CA GLY A 77 -8.18 -0.35 15.86
C GLY A 77 -7.13 -0.79 16.88
N VAL A 78 -7.35 -1.93 17.54
CA VAL A 78 -6.38 -2.48 18.50
C VAL A 78 -5.06 -2.86 17.83
N ASP A 79 -5.18 -3.56 16.72
CA ASP A 79 -4.11 -4.26 15.99
C ASP A 79 -4.23 -4.04 14.48
N HIS A 80 -4.97 -3.01 14.08
CA HIS A 80 -5.22 -2.67 12.70
C HIS A 80 -5.53 -1.19 12.54
N VAL A 81 -5.50 -0.70 11.30
CA VAL A 81 -6.04 0.60 10.91
C VAL A 81 -6.93 0.39 9.70
N VAL A 82 -8.19 0.81 9.80
CA VAL A 82 -9.12 0.80 8.66
C VAL A 82 -8.92 2.06 7.85
N MET A 83 -8.70 1.92 6.55
CA MET A 83 -8.57 2.99 5.58
C MET A 83 -9.81 3.00 4.68
N ARG A 84 -10.71 3.96 4.89
CA ARG A 84 -11.89 4.18 4.03
C ARG A 84 -11.60 5.26 3.01
N LEU A 85 -11.91 4.96 1.76
CA LEU A 85 -11.71 5.83 0.60
C LEU A 85 -13.07 6.25 0.07
N THR A 86 -13.26 7.56 -0.12
CA THR A 86 -14.43 8.10 -0.78
C THR A 86 -13.98 8.99 -1.93
N VAL A 87 -14.41 8.67 -3.15
CA VAL A 87 -14.19 9.54 -4.32
C VAL A 87 -15.52 10.18 -4.71
N THR A 88 -15.52 11.50 -4.86
CA THR A 88 -16.68 12.28 -5.34
C THR A 88 -16.26 13.21 -6.47
N GLY A 89 -17.20 13.58 -7.33
CA GLY A 89 -16.96 14.42 -8.49
C GLY A 89 -18.23 15.05 -9.02
N ARG A 90 -18.12 15.92 -10.03
CA ARG A 90 -19.26 16.60 -10.64
C ARG A 90 -20.24 15.64 -11.32
N ASP A 91 -19.69 14.65 -12.02
CA ASP A 91 -20.43 13.70 -12.84
C ASP A 91 -19.81 12.30 -12.78
N GLU A 92 -20.51 11.31 -13.36
CA GLU A 92 -20.09 9.91 -13.37
C GLU A 92 -18.72 9.72 -14.01
N GLU A 93 -18.46 10.39 -15.13
CA GLU A 93 -17.21 10.23 -15.89
C GLU A 93 -16.02 10.69 -15.05
N SER A 94 -16.13 11.87 -14.42
CA SER A 94 -15.14 12.40 -13.47
C SER A 94 -14.84 11.41 -12.35
N VAL A 95 -15.87 10.85 -11.69
CA VAL A 95 -15.67 9.91 -10.57
C VAL A 95 -15.02 8.60 -11.03
N ARG A 96 -15.56 7.99 -12.09
CA ARG A 96 -15.09 6.68 -12.58
C ARG A 96 -13.73 6.74 -13.28
N SER A 97 -13.25 7.93 -13.61
CA SER A 97 -11.87 8.13 -14.09
C SER A 97 -10.81 7.77 -13.04
N VAL A 98 -11.17 7.80 -11.74
CA VAL A 98 -10.31 7.41 -10.62
C VAL A 98 -10.35 5.89 -10.43
N ARG A 99 -9.62 5.18 -11.28
CA ARG A 99 -9.60 3.70 -11.27
C ARG A 99 -8.78 3.08 -10.15
N ARG A 100 -7.80 3.82 -9.63
CA ARG A 100 -6.86 3.34 -8.62
C ARG A 100 -6.25 4.50 -7.87
N VAL A 101 -5.72 4.20 -6.70
CA VAL A 101 -4.92 5.12 -5.90
C VAL A 101 -3.64 4.42 -5.46
N ASN A 102 -2.50 5.12 -5.46
CA ASN A 102 -1.21 4.55 -5.11
C ASN A 102 -0.71 5.05 -3.76
N ALA A 103 -1.18 4.45 -2.66
CA ALA A 103 -0.62 4.74 -1.35
C ALA A 103 0.70 3.97 -1.15
N CYS A 104 1.69 4.65 -0.57
CA CYS A 104 3.02 4.10 -0.31
C CYS A 104 3.18 3.90 1.20
N TRP A 105 3.55 2.68 1.58
CA TRP A 105 3.63 2.26 2.97
C TRP A 105 5.08 1.98 3.35
N GLN A 106 5.71 2.91 4.06
CA GLN A 106 7.16 2.95 4.27
C GLN A 106 7.53 2.57 5.70
N PHE A 107 8.48 1.64 5.83
CA PHE A 107 8.97 1.14 7.12
C PHE A 107 10.36 1.62 7.49
N ARG A 108 10.97 2.49 6.67
CA ARG A 108 12.36 2.94 6.81
C ARG A 108 12.74 3.39 8.22
N ARG A 109 11.83 4.09 8.90
CA ARG A 109 12.03 4.61 10.26
C ARG A 109 11.86 3.56 11.35
N SER A 110 11.17 2.45 11.07
CA SER A 110 11.03 1.36 12.04
C SER A 110 12.34 0.62 12.23
N ASN A 111 12.78 0.48 13.48
CA ASN A 111 13.91 -0.41 13.79
C ASN A 111 13.56 -1.86 13.57
N SER A 112 12.33 -2.28 13.82
CA SER A 112 11.91 -3.68 13.71
C SER A 112 11.66 -4.12 12.27
N PHE A 113 11.22 -3.21 11.39
CA PHE A 113 10.78 -3.57 10.03
C PHE A 113 11.68 -3.02 8.92
N GLY A 114 12.15 -1.78 9.04
CA GLY A 114 13.01 -1.15 8.05
C GLY A 114 14.35 -1.87 7.88
N ASN A 115 15.04 -1.60 6.77
CA ASN A 115 16.34 -2.21 6.54
C ASN A 115 17.39 -1.72 7.54
N ARG A 116 18.33 -2.60 7.90
CA ARG A 116 19.53 -2.22 8.69
C ARG A 116 20.77 -2.90 8.10
N GLY A 117 21.15 -2.52 6.88
CA GLY A 117 22.28 -3.12 6.16
C GLY A 117 22.20 -2.89 4.65
N HIS A 118 22.44 -3.93 3.85
CA HIS A 118 22.19 -3.86 2.40
C HIS A 118 20.70 -3.63 2.14
N PHE A 119 20.40 -2.37 1.83
CA PHE A 119 19.10 -1.70 1.89
C PHE A 119 17.95 -2.58 1.41
N VAL A 120 18.02 -3.11 0.19
CA VAL A 120 16.90 -3.84 -0.37
C VAL A 120 16.88 -5.31 0.06
N ARG A 121 18.03 -5.99 0.09
CA ARG A 121 18.04 -7.43 0.35
C ARG A 121 17.47 -7.77 1.73
N ASP A 122 17.82 -6.96 2.74
CA ASP A 122 17.33 -7.15 4.10
C ASP A 122 15.80 -7.01 4.16
N PHE A 123 15.26 -5.87 3.73
CA PHE A 123 13.83 -5.58 3.78
C PHE A 123 13.03 -6.56 2.91
N VAL A 124 13.41 -6.73 1.64
CA VAL A 124 12.65 -7.53 0.66
C VAL A 124 12.59 -9.01 1.02
N SER A 125 13.62 -9.55 1.68
CA SER A 125 13.62 -10.94 2.16
C SER A 125 12.55 -11.22 3.22
N ARG A 126 12.03 -10.19 3.88
CA ARG A 126 10.97 -10.31 4.88
C ARG A 126 9.60 -9.94 4.33
N CYS A 127 9.55 -9.35 3.14
CA CYS A 127 8.30 -9.02 2.48
C CYS A 127 7.68 -10.26 1.83
N PHE A 128 6.36 -10.29 1.74
CA PHE A 128 5.63 -11.42 1.20
C PHE A 128 4.33 -11.04 0.49
N ILE A 129 3.86 -11.96 -0.35
CA ILE A 129 2.53 -12.03 -0.98
C ILE A 129 2.03 -13.48 -0.91
N TYR A 130 0.78 -13.71 -1.33
CA TYR A 130 0.24 -15.05 -1.56
C TYR A 130 0.10 -15.29 -3.05
N THR A 131 0.60 -16.43 -3.54
CA THR A 131 0.50 -16.88 -4.94
C THR A 131 -0.22 -18.22 -4.98
N ASP A 132 -0.31 -18.86 -6.15
CA ASP A 132 -0.82 -20.24 -6.27
C ASP A 132 0.03 -21.25 -5.48
N ALA A 133 1.29 -20.92 -5.16
CA ALA A 133 2.14 -21.72 -4.26
C ALA A 133 1.88 -21.43 -2.77
N GLY A 134 0.92 -20.57 -2.45
CA GLY A 134 0.64 -20.09 -1.09
C GLY A 134 1.54 -18.92 -0.70
N PHE A 135 1.91 -18.86 0.59
CA PHE A 135 2.82 -17.85 1.11
C PHE A 135 4.13 -17.83 0.32
N THR A 136 4.48 -16.67 -0.23
CA THR A 136 5.66 -16.50 -1.08
C THR A 136 6.42 -15.26 -0.63
N ARG A 137 7.69 -15.41 -0.25
CA ARG A 137 8.55 -14.25 0.01
C ARG A 137 8.86 -13.53 -1.28
N LEU A 138 9.01 -12.22 -1.24
CA LEU A 138 9.32 -11.44 -2.44
C LEU A 138 10.69 -11.80 -3.03
N THR A 139 11.65 -12.32 -2.25
CA THR A 139 12.93 -12.80 -2.80
C THR A 139 12.83 -14.10 -3.58
N ASP A 140 11.74 -14.84 -3.39
CA ASP A 140 11.53 -16.16 -3.99
C ASP A 140 10.72 -16.07 -5.30
N THR A 141 10.32 -14.85 -5.69
CA THR A 141 9.63 -14.59 -6.95
C THR A 141 10.60 -14.44 -8.12
N ARG A 142 10.09 -14.62 -9.34
CA ARG A 142 10.73 -14.38 -10.62
C ARG A 142 10.67 -12.89 -10.91
N ARG A 143 11.80 -12.22 -10.64
CA ARG A 143 11.92 -10.76 -10.64
C ARG A 143 12.64 -10.30 -11.91
N HIS A 144 12.13 -9.23 -12.52
CA HIS A 144 12.67 -8.70 -13.77
C HIS A 144 13.16 -7.24 -13.62
N PRO A 145 14.21 -6.81 -14.36
CA PRO A 145 14.74 -5.46 -14.25
C PRO A 145 13.71 -4.34 -14.49
N ASP A 146 13.88 -3.22 -13.79
CA ASP A 146 13.24 -1.94 -14.06
C ASP A 146 13.74 -1.39 -15.40
N THR A 147 12.83 -1.23 -16.37
CA THR A 147 13.17 -0.79 -17.74
C THR A 147 13.48 0.70 -17.85
N ARG A 148 13.23 1.51 -16.82
CA ARG A 148 13.65 2.92 -16.77
C ARG A 148 15.11 3.08 -16.38
N ARG A 149 15.76 2.01 -15.92
CA ARG A 149 17.14 2.02 -15.46
C ARG A 149 18.02 1.17 -16.38
N PRO A 150 19.29 1.56 -16.55
CA PRO A 150 20.27 0.70 -17.22
C PRO A 150 20.36 -0.69 -16.55
N PRO A 151 20.72 -1.75 -17.29
CA PRO A 151 20.83 -3.11 -16.74
C PRO A 151 21.81 -3.24 -15.56
N ASP A 152 22.88 -2.45 -15.54
CA ASP A 152 23.94 -2.43 -14.52
C ASP A 152 23.63 -1.51 -13.33
N HIS A 153 22.48 -0.82 -13.33
CA HIS A 153 22.06 0.01 -12.22
C HIS A 153 21.88 -0.84 -10.95
N GLU A 154 22.17 -0.28 -9.77
CA GLU A 154 22.02 -0.96 -8.47
C GLU A 154 20.59 -1.48 -8.18
N GLN A 155 19.60 -0.97 -8.91
CA GLN A 155 18.19 -1.38 -8.81
C GLN A 155 17.88 -2.65 -9.60
N ASN A 156 18.74 -2.97 -10.58
CA ASN A 156 18.62 -4.09 -11.49
C ASN A 156 19.63 -5.21 -11.20
N SER A 157 20.57 -4.98 -10.27
CA SER A 157 21.65 -5.91 -9.95
C SER A 157 21.70 -6.26 -8.45
N PRO A 158 20.86 -7.20 -7.96
CA PRO A 158 19.74 -7.87 -8.65
C PRO A 158 18.45 -7.00 -8.72
N PRO A 159 17.41 -7.42 -9.47
CA PRO A 159 16.19 -6.63 -9.66
C PRO A 159 15.38 -6.49 -8.37
N TRP A 160 15.45 -5.30 -7.80
CA TRP A 160 15.07 -5.00 -6.42
C TRP A 160 13.76 -4.25 -6.28
N VAL A 161 13.30 -3.56 -7.30
CA VAL A 161 11.97 -2.96 -7.36
C VAL A 161 11.11 -3.89 -8.21
N GLN A 162 9.89 -4.19 -7.78
CA GLN A 162 8.99 -5.07 -8.53
C GLN A 162 7.55 -4.62 -8.42
N ARG A 163 6.81 -4.76 -9.51
CA ARG A 163 5.36 -4.82 -9.53
C ARG A 163 4.90 -6.27 -9.69
N TYR A 164 3.85 -6.62 -8.96
CA TYR A 164 3.16 -7.90 -9.04
C TYR A 164 1.74 -7.64 -9.55
N VAL A 165 1.42 -8.17 -10.73
CA VAL A 165 0.09 -8.04 -11.32
C VAL A 165 -0.75 -9.25 -10.86
N PRO A 166 -1.90 -9.02 -10.21
CA PRO A 166 -2.68 -10.10 -9.62
C PRO A 166 -3.22 -11.05 -10.68
N ALA A 167 -3.58 -12.27 -10.28
CA ALA A 167 -4.03 -13.35 -11.17
C ALA A 167 -5.28 -12.98 -12.01
N TRP A 168 -6.12 -12.07 -11.52
CA TRP A 168 -7.36 -11.62 -12.18
C TRP A 168 -7.19 -10.43 -13.15
N ALA A 169 -5.98 -9.91 -13.34
CA ALA A 169 -5.71 -8.79 -14.25
C ALA A 169 -4.85 -9.22 -15.45
N ASP A 170 -4.81 -8.46 -16.53
CA ASP A 170 -3.90 -8.77 -17.65
C ASP A 170 -2.45 -8.43 -17.27
N HIS A 171 -1.55 -9.40 -17.44
CA HIS A 171 -0.12 -9.18 -17.20
C HIS A 171 0.50 -8.49 -18.42
N PRO A 172 1.03 -7.27 -18.30
CA PRO A 172 1.51 -6.49 -19.44
C PRO A 172 2.88 -6.97 -19.97
N GLY A 173 3.48 -7.97 -19.34
CA GLY A 173 4.81 -8.48 -19.70
C GLY A 173 5.93 -7.54 -19.28
N GLN A 174 7.12 -7.74 -19.84
CA GLN A 174 8.33 -6.98 -19.48
C GLN A 174 8.58 -5.69 -20.27
N PRO A 175 8.25 -5.57 -21.58
CA PRO A 175 8.53 -4.34 -22.32
C PRO A 175 7.90 -3.09 -21.71
N ASP A 176 6.72 -3.24 -21.10
CA ASP A 176 5.97 -2.14 -20.46
C ASP A 176 6.24 -2.01 -18.94
N ALA A 177 7.20 -2.78 -18.41
CA ALA A 177 7.47 -2.92 -16.98
C ALA A 177 8.38 -1.82 -16.44
N SER A 178 7.88 -0.58 -16.39
CA SER A 178 8.66 0.55 -15.87
C SER A 178 9.15 0.36 -14.42
N TRP A 179 8.64 -0.58 -13.61
CA TRP A 179 9.13 -0.91 -12.27
C TRP A 179 9.68 -2.34 -12.17
N GLY A 180 9.87 -3.02 -13.30
CA GLY A 180 9.97 -4.48 -13.36
C GLY A 180 8.61 -5.12 -13.05
N ASN A 181 8.25 -6.18 -13.77
CA ASN A 181 7.04 -6.95 -13.49
C ASN A 181 7.48 -8.36 -13.12
N SER A 182 7.04 -8.87 -11.97
CA SER A 182 7.28 -10.26 -11.65
C SER A 182 6.31 -11.16 -12.43
N ASP A 183 6.79 -12.33 -12.86
CA ASP A 183 5.91 -13.34 -13.47
C ASP A 183 5.02 -14.04 -12.44
N ASP A 184 5.32 -13.89 -11.15
CA ASP A 184 4.51 -14.48 -10.07
C ASP A 184 3.35 -13.58 -9.70
N ARG A 185 2.18 -14.21 -9.58
CA ARG A 185 0.90 -13.52 -9.60
C ARG A 185 0.22 -13.67 -8.24
N PRO A 186 -0.09 -12.57 -7.55
CA PRO A 186 -0.86 -12.61 -6.32
C PRO A 186 -2.23 -13.24 -6.54
N THR A 187 -2.63 -14.13 -5.65
CA THR A 187 -3.96 -14.76 -5.61
C THR A 187 -4.94 -14.02 -4.71
N CYS A 188 -4.45 -13.08 -3.90
CA CYS A 188 -5.27 -12.15 -3.13
C CYS A 188 -4.61 -10.76 -3.06
N SER A 189 -5.38 -9.74 -2.70
CA SER A 189 -4.92 -8.35 -2.61
C SER A 189 -4.32 -8.06 -1.23
N LEU A 190 -3.28 -8.82 -0.87
CA LEU A 190 -2.61 -8.75 0.42
C LEU A 190 -1.09 -8.75 0.24
N VAL A 191 -0.41 -7.79 0.87
CA VAL A 191 1.05 -7.69 0.89
C VAL A 191 1.51 -7.38 2.31
N GLY A 192 2.66 -7.89 2.72
CA GLY A 192 3.16 -7.60 4.06
C GLY A 192 4.66 -7.74 4.22
N VAL A 193 5.11 -7.49 5.44
CA VAL A 193 6.49 -7.60 5.90
C VAL A 193 6.54 -8.17 7.30
N VAL A 194 7.45 -9.11 7.53
CA VAL A 194 7.74 -9.68 8.85
C VAL A 194 8.81 -8.83 9.56
N SER A 195 8.73 -8.70 10.88
CA SER A 195 9.76 -8.02 11.68
C SER A 195 11.09 -8.76 11.62
N ARG A 196 12.20 -8.07 11.88
CA ARG A 196 13.56 -8.65 11.82
C ARG A 196 13.76 -9.81 12.80
N ASP A 197 13.11 -9.76 13.96
CA ASP A 197 13.14 -10.83 14.97
C ASP A 197 12.17 -11.98 14.65
N GLY A 198 11.39 -11.87 13.57
CA GLY A 198 10.42 -12.88 13.14
C GLY A 198 9.18 -13.02 14.03
N ARG A 199 8.97 -12.11 15.01
CA ARG A 199 7.89 -12.25 16.00
C ARG A 199 6.58 -11.57 15.60
N HIS A 200 6.64 -10.56 14.73
CA HIS A 200 5.50 -9.75 14.33
C HIS A 200 5.45 -9.61 12.82
N LEU A 201 4.28 -9.21 12.31
CA LEU A 201 4.11 -8.82 10.91
C LEU A 201 3.29 -7.53 10.82
N ALA A 202 3.49 -6.83 9.71
CA ALA A 202 2.62 -5.74 9.26
C ALA A 202 2.16 -6.07 7.82
N ALA A 203 0.88 -5.90 7.53
CA ALA A 203 0.34 -6.21 6.21
C ALA A 203 -0.74 -5.20 5.79
N TRP A 204 -1.00 -5.11 4.50
CA TRP A 204 -2.02 -4.26 3.92
C TRP A 204 -2.87 -5.08 2.97
N GLY A 205 -4.18 -5.12 3.22
CA GLY A 205 -5.17 -5.80 2.40
C GLY A 205 -6.27 -4.88 1.90
N CYS A 206 -6.84 -5.21 0.74
CA CYS A 206 -8.12 -4.66 0.25
C CYS A 206 -8.90 -5.75 -0.47
N ARG A 207 -10.15 -5.47 -0.86
CA ARG A 207 -11.02 -6.44 -1.56
C ARG A 207 -10.45 -6.87 -2.92
N THR A 208 -9.99 -5.91 -3.70
CA THR A 208 -9.37 -6.14 -5.01
C THR A 208 -8.31 -5.08 -5.29
N CYS A 209 -7.32 -5.40 -6.12
CA CYS A 209 -6.27 -4.49 -6.51
C CYS A 209 -5.93 -4.64 -8.00
N VAL A 210 -5.34 -3.61 -8.58
CA VAL A 210 -4.78 -3.65 -9.95
C VAL A 210 -3.27 -3.92 -9.95
N GLY A 211 -2.69 -4.11 -8.76
CA GLY A 211 -1.28 -4.35 -8.58
C GLY A 211 -0.82 -4.24 -7.13
N ILE A 212 0.23 -4.98 -6.84
CA ILE A 212 1.05 -4.84 -5.63
C ILE A 212 2.44 -4.38 -6.08
N GLY A 213 3.09 -3.55 -5.29
CA GLY A 213 4.45 -3.08 -5.57
C GLY A 213 5.33 -3.22 -4.36
N GLN A 214 6.61 -3.50 -4.60
CA GLN A 214 7.66 -3.27 -3.65
C GLN A 214 8.62 -2.25 -4.24
N GLY A 215 8.69 -1.09 -3.58
CA GLY A 215 9.52 0.03 -3.99
C GLY A 215 10.88 0.02 -3.31
N TRP A 216 11.77 0.89 -3.79
CA TRP A 216 13.15 0.93 -3.33
C TRP A 216 13.23 1.26 -1.83
N HIS A 217 12.47 2.22 -1.34
CA HIS A 217 12.69 2.86 -0.04
C HIS A 217 12.01 2.20 1.17
N ASP A 218 12.19 0.89 1.35
CA ASP A 218 11.48 0.07 2.36
C ASP A 218 9.97 0.24 2.29
N CYS A 219 9.44 0.36 1.07
CA CYS A 219 8.03 0.63 0.85
C CYS A 219 7.31 -0.50 0.13
N LEU A 220 6.10 -0.76 0.61
CA LEU A 220 5.13 -1.61 -0.04
C LEU A 220 4.02 -0.73 -0.60
N HIS A 221 3.48 -1.15 -1.74
CA HIS A 221 2.39 -0.49 -2.43
C HIS A 221 1.29 -1.50 -2.64
N LEU A 222 0.07 -1.11 -2.31
CA LEU A 222 -1.14 -1.79 -2.72
C LEU A 222 -1.95 -0.76 -3.50
N LEU A 223 -2.41 -1.15 -4.69
CA LEU A 223 -3.18 -0.26 -5.57
C LEU A 223 -4.63 -0.79 -5.65
N PRO A 224 -5.52 -0.40 -4.71
CA PRO A 224 -6.92 -0.81 -4.75
C PRO A 224 -7.55 -0.52 -6.11
N ASP A 225 -8.34 -1.48 -6.61
CA ASP A 225 -9.15 -1.29 -7.82
C ASP A 225 -10.47 -0.63 -7.43
N LEU A 226 -10.55 0.67 -7.66
CA LEU A 226 -11.72 1.49 -7.31
C LEU A 226 -12.84 1.38 -8.33
N SER A 227 -12.59 0.76 -9.49
CA SER A 227 -13.59 0.67 -10.56
C SER A 227 -14.77 -0.24 -10.21
N LEU A 228 -14.60 -1.15 -9.26
CA LEU A 228 -15.63 -2.08 -8.78
C LEU A 228 -16.47 -1.53 -7.61
N ASP A 229 -16.16 -0.32 -7.14
CA ASP A 229 -16.71 0.29 -5.93
C ASP A 229 -17.60 1.52 -6.23
N TYR A 230 -17.93 1.77 -7.51
CA TYR A 230 -18.76 2.91 -7.91
C TYR A 230 -20.26 2.69 -7.63
N ASP A 231 -20.86 3.60 -6.90
CA ASP A 231 -22.31 3.71 -6.70
C ASP A 231 -22.90 4.78 -7.64
N PRO A 232 -23.69 4.37 -8.66
CA PRO A 232 -24.32 5.31 -9.60
C PRO A 232 -25.41 6.17 -8.96
N THR A 233 -26.02 5.73 -7.86
CA THR A 233 -27.10 6.47 -7.18
C THR A 233 -26.53 7.68 -6.44
N ALA A 234 -25.42 7.48 -5.74
CA ALA A 234 -24.75 8.53 -4.99
C ALA A 234 -23.65 9.26 -5.78
N ASN A 235 -23.39 8.83 -7.02
CA ASN A 235 -22.27 9.30 -7.86
C ASN A 235 -20.94 9.36 -7.08
N ARG A 236 -20.56 8.26 -6.45
CA ARG A 236 -19.34 8.18 -5.63
C ARG A 236 -18.74 6.79 -5.64
N ILE A 237 -17.47 6.69 -5.29
CA ILE A 237 -16.80 5.43 -5.01
C ILE A 237 -16.61 5.31 -3.50
N GLU A 238 -16.93 4.16 -2.91
CA GLU A 238 -16.58 3.83 -1.53
C GLU A 238 -15.77 2.55 -1.48
N SER A 239 -14.51 2.66 -1.06
CA SER A 239 -13.59 1.51 -0.96
C SER A 239 -12.99 1.40 0.43
N THR A 240 -12.64 0.19 0.82
CA THR A 240 -12.03 -0.09 2.12
C THR A 240 -10.75 -0.91 1.95
N ALA A 241 -9.73 -0.51 2.69
CA ALA A 241 -8.51 -1.27 2.88
C ALA A 241 -8.18 -1.34 4.38
N ILE A 242 -7.40 -2.35 4.79
CA ILE A 242 -7.04 -2.57 6.20
C ILE A 242 -5.53 -2.79 6.28
N LEU A 243 -4.93 -2.07 7.23
CA LEU A 243 -3.55 -2.28 7.67
C LEU A 243 -3.59 -3.18 8.89
N TYR A 244 -2.91 -4.32 8.86
CA TYR A 244 -2.85 -5.31 9.94
C TYR A 244 -1.51 -5.23 10.66
N PHE A 245 -1.53 -5.38 11.98
CA PHE A 245 -0.37 -5.36 12.86
C PHE A 245 -0.51 -6.45 13.93
N MET A 246 0.14 -7.58 13.76
CA MET A 246 -0.13 -8.77 14.59
C MET A 246 1.13 -9.60 14.84
N PRO A 247 1.09 -10.58 15.77
CA PRO A 247 2.10 -11.62 15.85
C PRO A 247 2.32 -12.27 14.48
N ASN A 248 3.52 -12.80 14.25
CA ASN A 248 3.87 -13.45 12.99
C ASN A 248 3.16 -14.81 12.86
N ASP A 249 1.89 -14.76 12.48
CA ASP A 249 1.03 -15.89 12.14
C ASP A 249 0.36 -15.62 10.79
N LEU A 250 0.98 -16.14 9.74
CA LEU A 250 0.57 -15.91 8.36
C LEU A 250 -0.79 -16.56 8.06
N ALA A 251 -1.09 -17.71 8.67
CA ALA A 251 -2.37 -18.39 8.48
C ALA A 251 -3.51 -17.59 9.13
N ALA A 252 -3.29 -17.09 10.36
CA ALA A 252 -4.27 -16.22 11.02
C ALA A 252 -4.46 -14.90 10.27
N LEU A 253 -3.39 -14.32 9.70
CA LEU A 253 -3.49 -13.13 8.84
C LEU A 253 -4.38 -13.41 7.61
N LEU A 254 -4.14 -14.51 6.90
CA LEU A 254 -4.92 -14.85 5.70
C LEU A 254 -6.39 -15.10 6.04
N ALA A 255 -6.68 -15.88 7.08
CA ALA A 255 -8.04 -16.14 7.53
C ALA A 255 -8.78 -14.85 7.94
N ARG A 256 -8.09 -13.91 8.59
CA ARG A 256 -8.67 -12.61 8.93
C ARG A 256 -8.93 -11.75 7.70
N TYR A 257 -7.97 -11.68 6.78
CA TYR A 257 -8.15 -10.99 5.50
C TYR A 257 -9.36 -11.54 4.73
N GLU A 258 -9.48 -12.86 4.65
CA GLU A 258 -10.62 -13.51 4.01
C GLU A 258 -11.94 -13.16 4.72
N ALA A 259 -11.97 -13.14 6.05
CA ALA A 259 -13.18 -12.74 6.78
C ALA A 259 -13.57 -11.26 6.56
N ASP A 260 -12.58 -10.37 6.49
CA ASP A 260 -12.81 -8.92 6.29
C ASP A 260 -13.27 -8.58 4.87
N PHE A 261 -12.90 -9.39 3.87
CA PHE A 261 -13.14 -9.11 2.45
C PHE A 261 -13.88 -10.24 1.70
N ALA A 262 -14.43 -11.22 2.42
CA ALA A 262 -15.24 -12.28 1.84
C ALA A 262 -16.35 -11.66 0.97
N VAL A 263 -16.46 -12.16 -0.26
CA VAL A 263 -17.52 -11.78 -1.18
C VAL A 263 -18.83 -12.31 -0.61
N ALA A 264 -19.76 -11.41 -0.28
CA ALA A 264 -21.17 -11.76 -0.18
C ALA A 264 -21.78 -11.82 -1.59
#